data_AF-A0A0H3DKC7-F1
#
_entry.id   AF-A0A0H3DKC7-F1
#
_cell.length_a   1.000
_cell.length_b   1.000
_cell.length_c   1.000
_cell.angle_alpha   90.00
_cell.angle_beta   90.00
_cell.angle_gamma   90.00
#
_symmetry.space_group_name_H-M   'P 1'
#
loop_
_entity.id
_entity.type
_entity.pdbx_description
1 polymer ?
#
loop_
_entity_poly.entity_id
_entity_poly.type
_entity_poly.pdbx_seq_one_letter_code
_entity_poly.pdbx_strand_id
1 'polypeptide(L)'
;MTAEVFEHPALASAASQLSALRAAAGRLGVADPVAALRHLDCAPASIRTSASAIDTGALGVTSAQAEFRAGVEHAENGGSTETFGAWADTVDGQYAAAARAAASTAALGVRIADRLDELAVAASAEVCALASAAADSVSAVLDGDRSAEVVSEVGATCTAVIRAVQEKIAALTALAAELEPLTAPAVELS
;
A
#
# COMPACT_ATOMS: atom_id res chain seq x y z
N MET A 1 18.51 -11.55 -20.07
CA MET A 1 17.75 -10.44 -19.44
C MET A 1 16.79 -11.07 -18.44
N THR A 2 17.02 -10.87 -17.15
CA THR A 2 16.06 -11.27 -16.11
C THR A 2 14.85 -10.34 -16.24
N ALA A 3 13.65 -10.89 -16.47
CA ALA A 3 12.42 -10.12 -16.43
C ALA A 3 12.34 -9.46 -15.04
N GLU A 4 12.22 -8.14 -14.99
CA GLU A 4 12.03 -7.43 -13.74
C GLU A 4 10.64 -7.74 -13.22
N VAL A 5 10.57 -8.27 -12.01
CA VAL A 5 9.31 -8.65 -11.37
C VAL A 5 8.84 -7.45 -10.56
N PHE A 6 7.70 -6.88 -10.95
CA PHE A 6 6.95 -5.93 -10.14
C PHE A 6 5.79 -6.67 -9.49
N GLU A 7 5.52 -6.38 -8.22
CA GLU A 7 4.36 -6.93 -7.52
C GLU A 7 3.05 -6.29 -8.02
N HIS A 8 3.09 -4.99 -8.33
CA HIS A 8 1.92 -4.30 -8.85
C HIS A 8 1.76 -4.49 -10.38
N PRO A 9 0.62 -5.03 -10.87
CA PRO A 9 0.44 -5.35 -12.29
C PRO A 9 0.51 -4.12 -13.20
N ALA A 10 0.03 -2.95 -12.74
CA ALA A 10 0.16 -1.71 -13.52
C ALA A 10 1.62 -1.28 -13.68
N LEU A 11 2.45 -1.44 -12.64
CA LEU A 11 3.87 -1.08 -12.70
C LEU A 11 4.66 -2.08 -13.55
N ALA A 12 4.31 -3.37 -13.49
CA ALA A 12 4.85 -4.38 -14.42
C ALA A 12 4.58 -3.99 -15.89
N SER A 13 3.34 -3.61 -16.19
CA SER A 13 2.95 -3.15 -17.52
C SER A 13 3.71 -1.87 -17.92
N ALA A 14 3.80 -0.87 -17.04
CA ALA A 14 4.54 0.35 -17.29
C ALA A 14 6.03 0.07 -17.56
N ALA A 15 6.68 -0.76 -16.75
CA ALA A 15 8.07 -1.14 -16.94
C ALA A 15 8.32 -1.79 -18.31
N SER A 16 7.37 -2.60 -18.80
CA SER A 16 7.45 -3.18 -20.15
C SER A 16 7.39 -2.10 -21.25
N GLN A 17 6.51 -1.10 -21.10
CA GLN A 17 6.36 0.00 -22.05
C GLN A 17 7.55 0.96 -22.00
N LEU A 18 8.17 1.14 -20.83
CA LEU A 18 9.36 1.97 -20.64
C LEU A 18 10.67 1.28 -21.09
N SER A 19 10.62 0.01 -21.50
CA SER A 19 11.83 -0.77 -21.84
C SER A 19 12.68 -0.12 -22.93
N ALA A 20 12.06 0.47 -23.96
CA ALA A 20 12.77 1.19 -25.02
C ALA A 20 13.39 2.50 -24.52
N LEU A 21 12.64 3.28 -23.71
CA LEU A 21 13.15 4.50 -23.08
C LEU A 21 14.34 4.19 -22.17
N ARG A 22 14.28 3.10 -21.39
CA ARG A 22 15.38 2.62 -20.58
C ARG A 22 16.61 2.24 -21.42
N ALA A 23 16.41 1.54 -22.52
CA ALA A 23 17.51 1.17 -23.42
C ALA A 23 18.19 2.42 -24.03
N ALA A 24 17.40 3.40 -24.45
CA ALA A 24 17.90 4.70 -24.92
C ALA A 24 18.65 5.45 -23.80
N ALA A 25 18.06 5.50 -22.59
CA ALA A 25 18.68 6.10 -21.42
C ALA A 25 20.05 5.50 -21.10
N GLY A 26 20.17 4.17 -21.15
CA GLY A 26 21.42 3.45 -20.96
C GLY A 26 22.48 3.77 -22.00
N ARG A 27 22.11 4.02 -23.26
CA ARG A 27 23.04 4.45 -24.33
C ARG A 27 23.55 5.88 -24.13
N LEU A 28 22.74 6.73 -23.51
CA LEU A 28 23.06 8.13 -23.23
C LEU A 28 23.74 8.32 -21.87
N GLY A 29 23.75 7.29 -21.01
CA GLY A 29 24.27 7.38 -19.65
C GLY A 29 23.42 8.24 -18.72
N VAL A 30 22.12 8.39 -19.02
CA VAL A 30 21.16 9.10 -18.15
C VAL A 30 20.46 8.13 -17.20
N ALA A 31 19.75 8.68 -16.21
CA ALA A 31 19.10 7.90 -15.16
C ALA A 31 18.06 6.89 -15.70
N ASP A 32 17.97 5.73 -15.06
CA ASP A 32 17.05 4.65 -15.43
C ASP A 32 15.62 4.97 -14.94
N PRO A 33 14.65 5.22 -15.84
CA PRO A 33 13.29 5.56 -15.46
C PRO A 33 12.51 4.36 -14.89
N VAL A 34 12.90 3.12 -15.20
CA VAL A 34 12.27 1.91 -14.64
C VAL A 34 12.75 1.65 -13.22
N ALA A 35 14.00 1.99 -12.90
CA ALA A 35 14.50 1.93 -11.53
C ALA A 35 13.70 2.82 -10.58
N ALA A 36 13.21 3.98 -11.06
CA ALA A 36 12.36 4.86 -10.27
C ALA A 36 11.03 4.18 -9.87
N LEU A 37 10.38 3.47 -10.79
CA LEU A 37 9.09 2.80 -10.53
C LEU A 37 9.14 1.80 -9.37
N ARG A 38 10.32 1.21 -9.10
CA ARG A 38 10.50 0.29 -7.97
C ARG A 38 10.27 0.93 -6.61
N HIS A 39 10.44 2.25 -6.50
CA HIS A 39 10.13 2.96 -5.27
C HIS A 39 8.63 3.10 -4.99
N LEU A 40 7.78 2.78 -5.97
CA LEU A 40 6.33 2.68 -5.82
C LEU A 40 5.83 1.23 -5.84
N ASP A 41 6.71 0.25 -6.05
CA ASP A 41 6.31 -1.15 -6.11
C ASP A 41 5.96 -1.64 -4.71
N CYS A 42 4.66 -1.77 -4.50
CA CYS A 42 4.05 -2.19 -3.26
C CYS A 42 3.04 -3.30 -3.56
N ALA A 43 2.62 -4.00 -2.51
CA ALA A 43 1.73 -5.15 -2.59
C ALA A 43 0.33 -4.87 -2.03
N PRO A 44 -0.50 -3.99 -2.65
CA PRO A 44 -1.86 -3.72 -2.17
C PRO A 44 -2.70 -4.98 -1.91
N ALA A 45 -2.56 -6.00 -2.74
CA ALA A 45 -3.27 -7.27 -2.57
C ALA A 45 -2.89 -8.00 -1.26
N SER A 46 -1.62 -7.99 -0.90
CA SER A 46 -1.13 -8.57 0.37
C SER A 46 -1.68 -7.79 1.56
N ILE A 47 -1.72 -6.45 1.47
CA ILE A 47 -2.30 -5.59 2.52
C ILE A 47 -3.79 -5.86 2.67
N ARG A 48 -4.55 -5.94 1.56
CA ARG A 48 -5.99 -6.29 1.58
C ARG A 48 -6.23 -7.66 2.23
N THR A 49 -5.37 -8.64 1.93
CA THR A 49 -5.45 -9.98 2.52
C THR A 49 -5.24 -9.92 4.03
N SER A 50 -4.21 -9.21 4.50
CA SER A 50 -3.96 -9.01 5.93
C SER A 50 -5.11 -8.28 6.62
N ALA A 51 -5.65 -7.22 6.00
CA ALA A 51 -6.80 -6.50 6.52
C ALA A 51 -8.04 -7.39 6.67
N SER A 52 -8.33 -8.23 5.66
CA SER A 52 -9.43 -9.19 5.71
C SER A 52 -9.24 -10.27 6.79
N ALA A 53 -8.00 -10.72 7.02
CA ALA A 53 -7.69 -11.65 8.11
C ALA A 53 -7.93 -11.02 9.49
N ILE A 54 -7.56 -9.74 9.67
CA ILE A 54 -7.83 -8.98 10.90
C ILE A 54 -9.33 -8.80 11.13
N ASP A 55 -10.09 -8.46 10.07
CA ASP A 55 -11.54 -8.31 10.15
C ASP A 55 -12.23 -9.63 10.56
N THR A 56 -11.79 -10.74 9.96
CA THR A 56 -12.26 -12.09 10.34
C THR A 56 -11.92 -12.40 11.81
N GLY A 57 -10.73 -12.00 12.26
CA GLY A 57 -10.32 -12.09 13.66
C GLY A 57 -11.23 -11.27 14.59
N ALA A 58 -11.62 -10.06 14.19
CA ALA A 58 -12.54 -9.21 14.94
C ALA A 58 -13.91 -9.89 15.17
N LEU A 59 -14.44 -10.55 14.14
CA LEU A 59 -15.67 -11.35 14.25
C LEU A 59 -15.51 -12.51 15.24
N GLY A 60 -14.34 -13.17 15.25
CA GLY A 60 -14.02 -14.19 16.24
C GLY A 60 -14.03 -13.66 17.68
N VAL A 61 -13.46 -12.47 17.91
CA VAL A 61 -13.48 -11.79 19.22
C VAL A 61 -14.91 -11.43 19.63
N THR A 62 -15.75 -10.96 18.71
CA THR A 62 -17.18 -10.70 18.98
C THR A 62 -17.94 -11.98 19.34
N SER A 63 -17.65 -13.10 18.68
CA SER A 63 -18.25 -14.40 19.04
C SER A 63 -17.82 -14.83 20.44
N ALA A 64 -16.53 -14.73 20.75
CA ALA A 64 -16.00 -15.06 22.08
C ALA A 64 -16.62 -14.16 23.17
N GLN A 65 -16.84 -12.88 22.88
CA GLN A 65 -17.55 -11.97 23.78
C GLN A 65 -18.97 -12.44 24.07
N ALA A 66 -19.72 -12.87 23.05
CA ALA A 66 -21.08 -13.36 23.22
C ALA A 66 -21.14 -14.64 24.06
N GLU A 67 -20.21 -15.57 23.83
CA GLU A 67 -20.05 -16.79 24.65
C GLU A 67 -19.68 -16.46 26.09
N PHE A 68 -18.77 -15.50 26.29
CA PHE A 68 -18.40 -15.00 27.62
C PHE A 68 -19.62 -14.45 28.36
N ARG A 69 -20.40 -13.57 27.72
CA ARG A 69 -21.62 -12.99 28.32
C ARG A 69 -22.64 -14.07 28.70
N ALA A 70 -22.88 -15.05 27.84
CA ALA A 70 -23.77 -16.17 28.14
C ALA A 70 -23.27 -16.99 29.36
N GLY A 71 -21.94 -17.18 29.49
CA GLY A 71 -21.32 -17.84 30.64
C GLY A 71 -21.48 -17.04 31.94
N VAL A 72 -21.32 -15.72 31.88
CA VAL A 72 -21.53 -14.80 33.02
C VAL A 72 -22.98 -14.86 33.49
N GLU A 73 -23.95 -14.75 32.57
CA GLU A 73 -25.38 -14.87 32.88
C GLU A 73 -25.73 -16.20 33.57
N HIS A 74 -25.09 -17.30 33.17
CA HIS A 74 -25.28 -18.60 33.83
C HIS A 74 -24.70 -18.62 35.26
N ALA A 75 -23.54 -18.00 35.48
CA ALA A 75 -22.85 -17.98 36.76
C ALA A 75 -23.53 -17.07 37.80
N GLU A 76 -24.12 -15.95 37.38
CA GLU A 76 -24.82 -15.01 38.29
C GLU A 76 -26.05 -15.65 38.96
N ASN A 77 -26.68 -16.64 38.32
CA ASN A 77 -27.76 -17.44 38.91
C ASN A 77 -27.28 -18.36 40.06
N GLY A 78 -25.97 -18.43 40.34
CA GLY A 78 -25.33 -19.31 41.32
C GLY A 78 -24.87 -18.69 42.65
N GLY A 79 -25.03 -17.37 42.87
CA GLY A 79 -24.95 -16.77 44.22
C GLY A 79 -23.66 -16.02 44.64
N SER A 80 -22.80 -15.58 43.71
CA SER A 80 -21.65 -14.69 44.01
C SER A 80 -21.70 -13.47 43.08
N THR A 81 -22.21 -12.33 43.53
CA THR A 81 -22.75 -11.32 42.60
C THR A 81 -21.91 -10.05 42.41
N GLU A 82 -21.39 -9.39 43.44
CA GLU A 82 -20.84 -8.03 43.24
C GLU A 82 -19.42 -7.98 42.66
N THR A 83 -18.44 -8.71 43.24
CA THR A 83 -17.05 -8.67 42.74
C THR A 83 -16.88 -9.40 41.41
N PHE A 84 -17.69 -10.45 41.19
CA PHE A 84 -17.71 -11.18 39.93
C PHE A 84 -18.32 -10.34 38.80
N GLY A 85 -19.43 -9.63 39.05
CA GLY A 85 -20.07 -8.74 38.08
C GLY A 85 -19.12 -7.63 37.61
N ALA A 86 -18.46 -6.93 38.53
CA ALA A 86 -17.52 -5.85 38.16
C ALA A 86 -16.32 -6.34 37.32
N TRP A 87 -15.80 -7.54 37.61
CA TRP A 87 -14.76 -8.16 36.79
C TRP A 87 -15.29 -8.59 35.42
N ALA A 88 -16.50 -9.17 35.39
CA ALA A 88 -17.14 -9.59 34.15
C ALA A 88 -17.41 -8.41 33.21
N ASP A 89 -17.90 -7.29 33.74
CA ASP A 89 -18.07 -6.04 32.98
C ASP A 89 -16.75 -5.53 32.40
N THR A 90 -15.66 -5.64 33.18
CA THR A 90 -14.31 -5.23 32.73
C THR A 90 -13.85 -6.09 31.56
N VAL A 91 -13.99 -7.41 31.65
CA VAL A 91 -13.58 -8.35 30.60
C VAL A 91 -14.46 -8.19 29.35
N ASP A 92 -15.78 -8.02 29.52
CA ASP A 92 -16.69 -7.75 28.40
C ASP A 92 -16.33 -6.44 27.67
N GLY A 93 -15.97 -5.40 28.43
CA GLY A 93 -15.46 -4.15 27.91
C GLY A 93 -14.15 -4.31 27.12
N GLN A 94 -13.24 -5.16 27.59
CA GLN A 94 -11.98 -5.47 26.88
C GLN A 94 -12.23 -6.21 25.57
N TYR A 95 -13.15 -7.19 25.54
CA TYR A 95 -13.57 -7.86 24.31
C TYR A 95 -14.17 -6.86 23.31
N ALA A 96 -15.08 -5.99 23.75
CA ALA A 96 -15.69 -4.98 22.90
C ALA A 96 -14.66 -3.96 22.37
N ALA A 97 -13.69 -3.57 23.19
CA ALA A 97 -12.60 -2.68 22.78
C ALA A 97 -11.70 -3.36 21.74
N ALA A 98 -11.29 -4.60 21.98
CA ALA A 98 -10.44 -5.37 21.07
C ALA A 98 -11.11 -5.61 19.71
N ALA A 99 -12.40 -5.99 19.70
CA ALA A 99 -13.15 -6.18 18.45
C ALA A 99 -13.24 -4.88 17.64
N ARG A 100 -13.54 -3.74 18.29
CA ARG A 100 -13.58 -2.43 17.62
C ARG A 100 -12.23 -1.99 17.08
N ALA A 101 -11.16 -2.20 17.84
CA ALA A 101 -9.80 -1.88 17.41
C ALA A 101 -9.39 -2.71 16.19
N ALA A 102 -9.68 -4.02 16.21
CA ALA A 102 -9.41 -4.91 15.08
C ALA A 102 -10.19 -4.49 13.83
N ALA A 103 -11.50 -4.22 13.93
CA ALA A 103 -12.31 -3.74 12.82
C ALA A 103 -11.81 -2.40 12.24
N SER A 104 -11.44 -1.45 13.10
CA SER A 104 -10.87 -0.17 12.68
C SER A 104 -9.54 -0.35 11.94
N THR A 105 -8.69 -1.26 12.45
CA THR A 105 -7.40 -1.61 11.84
C THR A 105 -7.58 -2.21 10.47
N ALA A 106 -8.51 -3.16 10.32
CA ALA A 106 -8.85 -3.74 9.03
C ALA A 106 -9.35 -2.68 8.04
N ALA A 107 -10.28 -1.83 8.45
CA ALA A 107 -10.81 -0.76 7.61
C ALA A 107 -9.72 0.22 7.14
N LEU A 108 -8.79 0.59 8.02
CA LEU A 108 -7.65 1.43 7.66
C LEU A 108 -6.70 0.70 6.70
N GLY A 109 -6.40 -0.59 6.94
CA GLY A 109 -5.59 -1.41 6.04
C GLY A 109 -6.14 -1.47 4.61
N VAL A 110 -7.47 -1.62 4.46
CA VAL A 110 -8.13 -1.56 3.14
C VAL A 110 -7.94 -0.19 2.48
N ARG A 111 -8.20 0.91 3.20
CA ARG A 111 -8.02 2.26 2.64
C ARG A 111 -6.59 2.52 2.18
N ILE A 112 -5.61 2.09 2.96
CA ILE A 112 -4.19 2.22 2.61
C ILE A 112 -3.89 1.42 1.34
N ALA A 113 -4.36 0.18 1.26
CA ALA A 113 -4.15 -0.64 0.08
C ALA A 113 -4.78 -0.01 -1.18
N ASP A 114 -5.99 0.51 -1.08
CA ASP A 114 -6.67 1.16 -2.20
C ASP A 114 -5.92 2.42 -2.64
N ARG A 115 -5.42 3.21 -1.69
CA ARG A 115 -4.66 4.42 -2.01
C ARG A 115 -3.30 4.11 -2.63
N LEU A 116 -2.63 3.05 -2.20
CA LEU A 116 -1.39 2.56 -2.81
C LEU A 116 -1.64 2.10 -4.25
N ASP A 117 -2.73 1.36 -4.48
CA ASP A 117 -3.17 0.89 -5.80
C ASP A 117 -3.44 2.08 -6.75
N GLU A 118 -4.22 3.08 -6.29
CA GLU A 118 -4.48 4.31 -7.04
C GLU A 118 -3.21 5.04 -7.45
N LEU A 119 -2.24 5.17 -6.53
CA LEU A 119 -0.97 5.85 -6.81
C LEU A 119 -0.14 5.07 -7.84
N ALA A 120 -0.10 3.75 -7.75
CA ALA A 120 0.60 2.90 -8.70
C ALA A 120 -0.05 2.95 -10.10
N VAL A 121 -1.38 2.91 -10.17
CA VAL A 121 -2.14 3.06 -11.42
C VAL A 121 -1.93 4.45 -12.03
N ALA A 122 -2.03 5.51 -11.23
CA ALA A 122 -1.83 6.88 -11.69
C ALA A 122 -0.39 7.11 -12.19
N ALA A 123 0.61 6.63 -11.44
CA ALA A 123 2.01 6.68 -11.87
C ALA A 123 2.20 5.93 -13.18
N SER A 124 1.70 4.70 -13.29
CA SER A 124 1.75 3.89 -14.51
C SER A 124 1.18 4.65 -15.71
N ALA A 125 -0.01 5.24 -15.59
CA ALA A 125 -0.63 5.97 -16.69
C ALA A 125 0.21 7.18 -17.12
N GLU A 126 0.70 7.96 -16.15
CA GLU A 126 1.48 9.18 -16.38
C GLU A 126 2.83 8.89 -17.04
N VAL A 127 3.58 7.90 -16.54
CA VAL A 127 4.89 7.56 -17.11
C VAL A 127 4.79 6.92 -18.50
N CYS A 128 3.74 6.13 -18.76
CA CYS A 128 3.48 5.59 -20.09
C CYS A 128 3.13 6.69 -21.09
N ALA A 129 2.39 7.72 -20.67
CA ALA A 129 2.10 8.88 -21.51
C ALA A 129 3.39 9.66 -21.85
N LEU A 130 4.26 9.88 -20.86
CA LEU A 130 5.58 10.51 -21.08
C LEU A 130 6.46 9.70 -22.04
N ALA A 131 6.54 8.38 -21.84
CA ALA A 131 7.30 7.51 -22.73
C ALA A 131 6.76 7.49 -24.16
N SER A 132 5.43 7.49 -24.32
CA SER A 132 4.76 7.54 -25.63
C SER A 132 5.03 8.86 -26.35
N ALA A 133 5.05 9.98 -25.64
CA ALA A 133 5.34 11.29 -26.21
C ALA A 133 6.78 11.39 -26.77
N ALA A 134 7.73 10.69 -26.16
CA ALA A 134 9.14 10.69 -26.58
C ALA A 134 9.51 9.52 -27.51
N ALA A 135 8.54 8.76 -28.04
CA ALA A 135 8.78 7.51 -28.76
C ALA A 135 9.70 7.69 -29.99
N ASP A 136 9.53 8.77 -30.74
CA ASP A 136 10.33 9.06 -31.94
C ASP A 136 11.79 9.33 -31.58
N SER A 137 12.04 10.18 -30.58
CA SER A 137 13.38 10.48 -30.08
C SER A 137 14.05 9.26 -29.43
N VAL A 138 13.28 8.41 -28.74
CA VAL A 138 13.78 7.12 -28.25
C VAL A 138 14.22 6.22 -29.40
N SER A 139 13.41 6.10 -30.46
CA SER A 139 13.78 5.32 -31.65
C SER A 139 15.05 5.87 -32.30
N ALA A 140 15.15 7.19 -32.47
CA ALA A 140 16.33 7.84 -33.04
C ALA A 140 17.61 7.52 -32.26
N VAL A 141 17.59 7.56 -30.92
CA VAL A 141 18.73 7.14 -30.08
C VAL A 141 19.07 5.66 -30.28
N LEU A 142 18.05 4.82 -30.41
CA LEU A 142 18.23 3.38 -30.63
C LEU A 142 18.78 3.06 -32.02
N ASP A 143 18.56 3.94 -33.00
CA ASP A 143 19.16 3.88 -34.33
C ASP A 143 20.55 4.56 -34.39
N GLY A 144 20.97 5.23 -33.32
CA GLY A 144 22.30 5.80 -33.15
C GLY A 144 22.39 7.31 -33.32
N ASP A 145 21.27 8.01 -33.48
CA ASP A 145 21.25 9.48 -33.45
C ASP A 145 21.66 10.01 -32.07
N ARG A 146 22.55 10.98 -32.10
CA ARG A 146 23.06 11.69 -30.91
C ARG A 146 23.02 13.21 -31.09
N SER A 147 22.13 13.69 -31.95
CA SER A 147 21.79 15.10 -32.05
C SER A 147 21.39 15.66 -30.67
N ALA A 148 21.73 16.92 -30.42
CA ALA A 148 21.53 17.53 -29.11
C ALA A 148 20.05 17.57 -28.72
N GLU A 149 19.17 17.75 -29.70
CA GLU A 149 17.73 17.79 -29.57
C GLU A 149 17.19 16.45 -29.06
N VAL A 150 17.55 15.34 -29.73
CA VAL A 150 17.12 13.98 -29.39
C VAL A 150 17.64 13.56 -28.01
N VAL A 151 18.93 13.84 -27.72
CA VAL A 151 19.54 13.54 -26.41
C VAL A 151 18.85 14.33 -25.29
N SER A 152 18.58 15.62 -25.54
CA SER A 152 17.90 16.50 -24.58
C SER A 152 16.48 16.01 -24.29
N GLU A 153 15.72 15.62 -25.32
CA GLU A 153 14.34 15.14 -25.15
C GLU A 153 14.27 13.83 -24.36
N VAL A 154 15.11 12.84 -24.67
CA VAL A 154 15.16 11.58 -23.91
C VAL A 154 15.60 11.83 -22.46
N GLY A 155 16.60 12.68 -22.24
CA GLY A 155 17.06 13.05 -20.90
C GLY A 155 15.98 13.79 -20.08
N ALA A 156 15.29 14.74 -20.70
CA ALA A 156 14.17 15.47 -20.09
C ALA A 156 13.01 14.53 -19.75
N THR A 157 12.69 13.57 -20.64
CA THR A 157 11.63 12.58 -20.42
C THR A 157 11.97 11.64 -19.26
N CYS A 158 13.21 11.14 -19.17
CA CYS A 158 13.65 10.33 -18.03
C CYS A 158 13.53 11.11 -16.71
N THR A 159 13.93 12.38 -16.73
CA THR A 159 13.81 13.29 -15.57
C THR A 159 12.34 13.51 -15.19
N ALA A 160 11.45 13.69 -16.18
CA ALA A 160 10.02 13.86 -15.95
C ALA A 160 9.39 12.60 -15.34
N VAL A 161 9.76 11.41 -15.81
CA VAL A 161 9.32 10.13 -15.21
C VAL A 161 9.75 10.02 -13.76
N ILE A 162 11.02 10.29 -13.46
CA ILE A 162 11.55 10.25 -12.09
C ILE A 162 10.78 11.24 -11.19
N ARG A 163 10.53 12.45 -11.69
CA ARG A 163 9.78 13.47 -10.96
C ARG A 163 8.32 13.04 -10.70
N ALA A 164 7.64 12.51 -11.71
CA ALA A 164 6.27 12.00 -11.55
C ALA A 164 6.18 10.92 -10.47
N VAL A 165 7.17 10.01 -10.45
CA VAL A 165 7.28 8.98 -9.41
C VAL A 165 7.55 9.59 -8.03
N GLN A 166 8.49 10.52 -7.92
CA GLN A 166 8.80 11.21 -6.66
C GLN A 166 7.60 11.98 -6.09
N GLU A 167 6.79 12.61 -6.96
CA GLU A 167 5.56 13.28 -6.55
C GLU A 167 4.55 12.29 -5.93
N LYS A 168 4.44 11.07 -6.47
CA LYS A 168 3.56 10.04 -5.86
C LYS A 168 4.13 9.51 -4.55
N ILE A 169 5.44 9.34 -4.44
CA ILE A 169 6.10 8.93 -3.18
C ILE A 169 5.88 9.99 -2.10
N ALA A 170 5.98 11.28 -2.44
CA ALA A 170 5.71 12.35 -1.49
C ALA A 170 4.25 12.33 -1.00
N ALA A 171 3.30 11.93 -1.85
CA ALA A 171 1.91 11.73 -1.44
C ALA A 171 1.71 10.56 -0.46
N LEU A 172 2.62 9.58 -0.42
CA LEU A 172 2.61 8.49 0.57
C LEU A 172 2.95 8.98 1.98
N THR A 173 3.76 10.02 2.12
CA THR A 173 4.09 10.58 3.44
C THR A 173 2.84 11.07 4.18
N ALA A 174 1.80 11.50 3.45
CA ALA A 174 0.51 11.85 4.05
C ALA A 174 -0.22 10.63 4.65
N LEU A 175 -0.04 9.43 4.08
CA LEU A 175 -0.59 8.19 4.64
C LEU A 175 0.11 7.76 5.94
N ALA A 176 1.37 8.14 6.15
CA ALA A 176 2.08 7.80 7.38
C ALA A 176 1.40 8.37 8.63
N ALA A 177 0.81 9.57 8.53
CA ALA A 177 0.05 10.16 9.61
C ALA A 177 -1.26 9.39 9.92
N GLU A 178 -1.85 8.71 8.94
CA GLU A 178 -3.04 7.87 9.15
C GLU A 178 -2.71 6.56 9.88
N LEU A 179 -1.43 6.14 9.86
CA LEU A 179 -0.95 4.94 10.55
C LEU A 179 -0.63 5.17 12.03
N GLU A 180 -0.42 6.42 12.46
CA GLU A 180 -0.10 6.79 13.85
C GLU A 180 -1.05 6.14 14.87
N PRO A 181 -2.39 6.16 14.68
CA PRO A 181 -3.33 5.56 15.63
C PRO A 181 -3.22 4.05 15.77
N LEU A 182 -2.60 3.34 14.81
CA LEU A 182 -2.38 1.89 14.87
C LEU A 182 -1.15 1.49 15.68
N THR A 183 -0.29 2.45 16.05
CA THR A 183 0.93 2.18 16.82
C THR A 183 0.72 2.28 18.33
N ALA A 184 -0.41 2.85 18.76
CA ALA A 184 -0.81 2.88 20.16
C ALA A 184 -1.48 1.55 20.56
N PRO A 185 -1.12 0.95 21.71
CA PRO A 185 -1.76 -0.28 22.19
C PRO A 185 -3.25 -0.03 22.45
N ALA A 186 -4.11 -0.85 21.84
CA ALA A 186 -5.57 -0.72 21.95
C ALA A 186 -6.12 -1.10 23.34
N VAL A 187 -5.32 -1.82 24.16
CA VAL A 187 -5.68 -2.26 25.51
C VAL A 187 -4.45 -2.09 26.39
N GLU A 188 -4.52 -1.19 27.38
CA GLU A 188 -3.56 -1.19 28.49
C GLU A 188 -3.97 -2.29 29.47
N LEU A 189 -3.18 -3.36 29.53
CA LEU A 189 -3.29 -4.34 30.60
C LEU A 189 -2.76 -3.68 31.87
N SER A 190 -3.68 -3.31 32.77
CA SER A 190 -3.39 -2.77 34.11
C SER A 190 -3.40 -3.87 35.17
#